data_AF-A0A973P3Y7-F1
#
_entry.id   AF-A0A973P3Y7-F1
#
_cell.length_a   1.000
_cell.length_b   1.000
_cell.length_c   1.000
_cell.angle_alpha   90.00
_cell.angle_beta   90.00
_cell.angle_gamma   90.00
#
_symmetry.space_group_name_H-M   'P 1'
#
loop_
_entity.id
_entity.type
_entity.pdbx_description
1 polymer ?
#
loop_
_entity_poly.entity_id
_entity_poly.type
_entity_poly.pdbx_seq_one_letter_code
_entity_poly.pdbx_strand_id
1 'polypeptide(L)'
;MSSARRWASAALALSGAISAAGVASPASAAVFNGSVQGFSHVFHSTSSNWSGYAATGSRFTSVSASWTQPAVSCGSQTTYSSFWVGLDGDGSNSVEQTGTEADCSGGRAVYSSWYEMYPKYPVNFSNAVSPGDHFTASVTYNGSGKFTLVLSDTTKGWSHTIHSTLNNPALASAEVIAEAPSSSSGVLPLANFGTVNFSGSKANGSSLAGFSPDKITMASGSTTKAVPGSISSSGGFGVAWKHS
;
A
#
# COMPACT_ATOMS: atom_id res chain seq x y z
N MET A 1 24.65 87.65 -34.61
CA MET A 1 23.41 86.87 -34.38
C MET A 1 23.66 85.42 -34.78
N SER A 2 23.93 84.53 -33.83
CA SER A 2 23.40 83.16 -33.84
C SER A 2 23.72 82.52 -32.49
N SER A 3 22.70 81.94 -31.89
CA SER A 3 22.61 81.56 -30.48
C SER A 3 23.27 80.21 -30.20
N ALA A 4 23.92 80.12 -29.04
CA ALA A 4 24.35 78.88 -28.42
C ALA A 4 23.15 78.04 -27.96
N ARG A 5 23.28 76.70 -28.00
CA ARG A 5 22.71 75.82 -26.96
C ARG A 5 23.36 74.43 -26.96
N ARG A 6 23.64 74.02 -25.73
CA ARG A 6 24.28 72.80 -25.25
C ARG A 6 23.39 71.59 -25.45
N TRP A 7 23.98 70.40 -25.61
CA TRP A 7 23.28 69.13 -25.39
C TRP A 7 23.91 68.42 -24.19
N ALA A 8 23.05 68.14 -23.23
CA ALA A 8 23.33 67.40 -22.00
C ALA A 8 23.01 65.92 -22.21
N SER A 9 23.74 65.07 -21.48
CA SER A 9 23.53 63.63 -21.36
C SER A 9 22.12 63.30 -20.82
N ALA A 10 21.50 62.27 -21.39
CA ALA A 10 20.34 61.61 -20.78
C ALA A 10 20.59 60.09 -20.79
N ALA A 11 20.72 59.54 -19.59
CA ALA A 11 20.73 58.11 -19.33
C ALA A 11 19.32 57.55 -19.51
N LEU A 12 19.16 56.52 -20.34
CA LEU A 12 17.96 55.69 -20.35
C LEU A 12 18.20 54.49 -19.42
N ALA A 13 17.50 54.49 -18.28
CA ALA A 13 17.28 53.31 -17.47
C ALA A 13 16.16 52.49 -18.12
N LEU A 14 16.46 51.29 -18.62
CA LEU A 14 15.43 50.30 -18.95
C LEU A 14 15.10 49.49 -17.69
N SER A 15 13.92 49.72 -17.14
CA SER A 15 13.31 48.86 -16.14
C SER A 15 12.77 47.59 -16.81
N GLY A 16 13.52 46.49 -16.74
CA GLY A 16 13.03 45.16 -17.06
C GLY A 16 12.38 44.53 -15.82
N ALA A 17 11.05 44.45 -15.80
CA ALA A 17 10.32 43.69 -14.78
C ALA A 17 10.54 42.18 -15.04
N ILE A 18 11.28 41.52 -14.16
CA ILE A 18 11.36 40.05 -14.14
C ILE A 18 10.06 39.55 -13.51
N SER A 19 9.15 39.03 -14.31
CA SER A 19 8.03 38.24 -13.81
C SER A 19 8.59 36.95 -13.22
N ALA A 20 8.69 36.89 -11.90
CA ALA A 20 8.95 35.66 -11.18
C ALA A 20 7.81 34.69 -11.47
N ALA A 21 8.06 33.67 -12.29
CA ALA A 21 7.19 32.53 -12.40
C ALA A 21 7.10 31.89 -11.01
N GLY A 22 5.91 31.99 -10.39
CA GLY A 22 5.63 31.34 -9.13
C GLY A 22 5.86 29.85 -9.29
N VAL A 23 6.88 29.33 -8.62
CA VAL A 23 7.02 27.89 -8.39
C VAL A 23 5.79 27.46 -7.60
N ALA A 24 4.85 26.81 -8.28
CA ALA A 24 3.74 26.15 -7.62
C ALA A 24 4.34 25.03 -6.79
N SER A 25 4.35 25.20 -5.46
CA SER A 25 4.68 24.13 -4.53
C SER A 25 3.79 22.93 -4.85
N PRO A 26 4.34 21.69 -4.92
CA PRO A 26 3.47 20.53 -4.98
C PRO A 26 2.63 20.52 -3.70
N ALA A 27 1.31 20.57 -3.86
CA ALA A 27 0.41 20.33 -2.75
C ALA A 27 0.74 18.94 -2.19
N SER A 28 1.19 18.88 -0.94
CA SER A 28 1.38 17.63 -0.23
C SER A 28 0.05 16.89 -0.23
N ALA A 29 -0.06 15.85 -1.07
CA ALA A 29 -1.16 14.91 -0.98
C ALA A 29 -1.11 14.32 0.43
N ALA A 30 -2.20 14.45 1.19
CA ALA A 30 -2.29 13.86 2.52
C ALA A 30 -2.20 12.34 2.38
N VAL A 31 -1.07 11.76 2.79
CA VAL A 31 -0.94 10.32 2.98
C VAL A 31 -1.69 10.00 4.27
N PHE A 32 -2.76 9.22 4.17
CA PHE A 32 -3.56 8.86 5.33
C PHE A 32 -2.85 7.76 6.12
N ASN A 33 -2.77 7.94 7.44
CA ASN A 33 -2.09 7.03 8.37
C ASN A 33 -3.15 6.20 9.13
N GLY A 34 -3.98 5.45 8.39
CA GLY A 34 -4.92 4.50 8.97
C GLY A 34 -4.18 3.33 9.62
N SER A 35 -4.77 2.66 10.60
CA SER A 35 -4.22 1.42 11.15
C SER A 35 -4.89 0.23 10.49
N VAL A 36 -4.13 -0.81 10.17
CA VAL A 36 -4.69 -2.08 9.71
C VAL A 36 -5.27 -2.79 10.92
N GLN A 37 -6.50 -2.46 11.32
CA GLN A 37 -7.16 -3.18 12.42
C GLN A 37 -7.59 -4.58 11.96
N GLY A 38 -6.70 -5.56 12.11
CA GLY A 38 -7.00 -6.97 11.93
C GLY A 38 -7.75 -7.52 13.15
N PHE A 39 -9.08 -7.53 13.10
CA PHE A 39 -9.90 -8.43 13.92
C PHE A 39 -11.14 -8.85 13.13
N SER A 40 -11.00 -9.90 12.34
CA SER A 40 -12.11 -10.68 11.82
C SER A 40 -11.60 -12.11 11.68
N HIS A 41 -12.08 -13.03 12.53
CA HIS A 41 -11.92 -14.46 12.26
C HIS A 41 -12.48 -14.72 10.87
N VAL A 42 -11.65 -15.23 9.96
CA VAL A 42 -12.10 -15.60 8.63
C VAL A 42 -13.04 -16.80 8.77
N PHE A 43 -14.35 -16.54 8.66
CA PHE A 43 -15.38 -17.59 8.66
C PHE A 43 -15.85 -17.80 7.22
N HIS A 44 -15.56 -18.97 6.63
CA HIS A 44 -16.15 -19.47 5.38
C HIS A 44 -16.35 -18.44 4.24
N SER A 45 -15.38 -17.69 3.71
CA SER A 45 -14.22 -16.99 4.28
C SER A 45 -14.44 -15.53 3.85
N THR A 46 -15.44 -14.87 4.41
CA THR A 46 -15.71 -13.45 4.11
C THR A 46 -15.08 -12.55 5.16
N SER A 47 -14.50 -11.43 4.76
CA SER A 47 -14.02 -10.39 5.66
C SER A 47 -14.64 -9.04 5.32
N SER A 48 -14.79 -8.18 6.33
CA SER A 48 -15.32 -6.82 6.11
C SER A 48 -14.30 -5.91 5.40
N ASN A 49 -13.01 -6.19 5.54
CA ASN A 49 -11.91 -5.36 5.04
C ASN A 49 -10.87 -6.10 4.22
N TRP A 50 -10.78 -7.44 4.23
CA TRP A 50 -9.73 -8.18 3.53
C TRP A 50 -10.26 -8.99 2.34
N SER A 51 -9.45 -9.04 1.28
CA SER A 51 -9.64 -9.91 0.13
C SER A 51 -8.32 -10.52 -0.32
N GLY A 52 -8.24 -11.84 -0.48
CA GLY A 52 -6.98 -12.50 -0.82
C GLY A 52 -6.91 -13.91 -0.30
N TYR A 53 -5.73 -14.33 0.16
CA TYR A 53 -5.50 -15.65 0.73
C TYR A 53 -4.75 -15.58 2.06
N ALA A 54 -5.20 -16.35 3.04
CA ALA A 54 -4.52 -16.59 4.31
C ALA A 54 -4.32 -18.10 4.51
N ALA A 55 -3.10 -18.52 4.83
CA ALA A 55 -2.83 -19.89 5.26
C ALA A 55 -2.80 -19.94 6.78
N THR A 56 -3.50 -20.90 7.39
CA THR A 56 -3.58 -21.11 8.85
C THR A 56 -3.28 -22.57 9.21
N GLY A 57 -3.37 -22.94 10.49
CA GLY A 57 -3.25 -24.34 10.94
C GLY A 57 -1.82 -24.89 10.96
N SER A 58 -0.81 -24.02 10.85
CA SER A 58 0.61 -24.34 10.93
C SER A 58 1.37 -23.20 11.59
N ARG A 59 2.66 -23.41 11.88
CA ARG A 59 3.55 -22.33 12.31
C ARG A 59 4.16 -21.65 11.09
N PHE A 60 3.89 -20.36 10.90
CA PHE A 60 4.41 -19.59 9.77
C PHE A 60 5.55 -18.68 10.19
N THR A 61 6.71 -18.85 9.56
CA THR A 61 7.92 -18.05 9.83
C THR A 61 8.34 -17.20 8.65
N SER A 62 7.75 -17.38 7.48
CA SER A 62 7.93 -16.44 6.38
C SER A 62 6.73 -16.40 5.44
N VAL A 63 6.52 -15.23 4.86
CA VAL A 63 5.62 -15.00 3.74
C VAL A 63 6.29 -14.10 2.71
N SER A 64 6.01 -14.29 1.44
CA SER A 64 6.42 -13.38 0.37
C SER A 64 5.47 -13.42 -0.81
N ALA A 65 5.44 -12.32 -1.56
CA ALA A 65 4.72 -12.23 -2.83
C ALA A 65 5.30 -11.10 -3.69
N SER A 66 4.85 -11.02 -4.93
CA SER A 66 5.14 -9.91 -5.83
C SER A 66 3.87 -9.45 -6.52
N TRP A 67 3.74 -8.16 -6.78
CA TRP A 67 2.61 -7.59 -7.50
C TRP A 67 3.02 -6.39 -8.34
N THR A 68 2.20 -6.07 -9.33
CA THR A 68 2.27 -4.78 -10.02
C THR A 68 1.31 -3.84 -9.33
N GLN A 69 1.77 -2.64 -8.98
CA GLN A 69 0.97 -1.59 -8.36
C GLN A 69 -0.24 -1.26 -9.25
N PRO A 70 -1.48 -1.49 -8.80
CA PRO A 70 -2.65 -1.16 -9.60
C PRO A 70 -2.84 0.35 -9.68
N ALA A 71 -3.46 0.79 -10.78
CA ALA A 71 -4.00 2.14 -10.88
C ALA A 71 -5.39 2.19 -10.23
N VAL A 72 -5.67 3.24 -9.46
CA VAL A 72 -7.02 3.49 -8.94
C VAL A 72 -7.82 4.44 -9.83
N SER A 73 -9.12 4.17 -9.93
CA SER A 73 -10.10 5.03 -10.58
C SER A 73 -10.80 5.89 -9.52
N CYS A 74 -10.53 7.19 -9.54
CA CYS A 74 -11.02 8.11 -8.51
C CYS A 74 -12.31 8.82 -8.92
N GLY A 75 -13.32 8.67 -8.07
CA GLY A 75 -14.47 9.59 -8.00
C GLY A 75 -14.15 10.82 -7.15
N SER A 76 -15.18 11.57 -6.73
CA SER A 76 -15.00 12.75 -5.87
C SER A 76 -14.71 12.40 -4.40
N GLN A 77 -15.03 11.18 -3.96
CA GLN A 77 -14.86 10.73 -2.58
C GLN A 77 -13.42 10.32 -2.28
N THR A 78 -13.02 10.51 -1.03
CA THR A 78 -11.79 9.91 -0.52
C THR A 78 -12.03 8.42 -0.27
N THR A 79 -11.23 7.56 -0.89
CA THR A 79 -11.34 6.10 -0.80
C THR A 79 -9.94 5.50 -0.73
N TYR A 80 -9.81 4.30 -0.17
CA TYR A 80 -8.53 3.73 0.21
C TYR A 80 -8.40 2.29 -0.26
N SER A 81 -7.19 1.85 -0.56
CA SER A 81 -6.90 0.43 -0.74
C SER A 81 -5.43 0.11 -0.53
N SER A 82 -5.15 -0.99 0.16
CA SER A 82 -3.79 -1.45 0.43
C SER A 82 -3.52 -2.84 -0.15
N PHE A 83 -2.25 -3.12 -0.47
CA PHE A 83 -1.79 -4.41 -0.99
C PHE A 83 -0.53 -4.84 -0.24
N TRP A 84 -0.56 -6.00 0.42
CA TRP A 84 0.49 -6.35 1.36
C TRP A 84 0.66 -7.86 1.54
N VAL A 85 1.79 -8.21 2.17
CA VAL A 85 2.06 -9.55 2.71
C VAL A 85 2.31 -9.45 4.21
N GLY A 86 1.85 -10.44 4.97
CA GLY A 86 1.91 -10.41 6.43
C GLY A 86 2.01 -11.78 7.09
N LEU A 87 2.63 -11.80 8.26
CA LEU A 87 2.49 -12.89 9.23
C LEU A 87 1.54 -12.45 10.34
N ASP A 88 0.82 -13.41 10.90
CA ASP A 88 -0.23 -13.16 11.90
C ASP A 88 -1.41 -12.32 11.32
N GLY A 89 -2.45 -12.08 12.12
CA GLY A 89 -3.69 -11.40 11.73
C GLY A 89 -4.92 -12.27 11.80
N ASP A 90 -5.01 -13.28 10.94
CA ASP A 90 -6.06 -14.29 11.02
C ASP A 90 -5.82 -15.23 12.20
N GLY A 91 -6.73 -15.17 13.18
CA GLY A 91 -6.65 -15.96 14.40
C GLY A 91 -5.63 -15.44 15.44
N SER A 92 -5.07 -14.24 15.26
CA SER A 92 -4.16 -13.61 16.22
C SER A 92 -4.39 -12.10 16.37
N ASN A 93 -3.66 -11.46 17.29
CA ASN A 93 -3.91 -10.05 17.70
C ASN A 93 -2.82 -9.06 17.23
N SER A 94 -1.88 -9.53 16.42
CA SER A 94 -0.85 -8.71 15.78
C SER A 94 -0.82 -9.02 14.29
N VAL A 95 -0.19 -8.15 13.51
CA VAL A 95 0.16 -8.42 12.11
C VAL A 95 1.50 -7.76 11.86
N GLU A 96 2.45 -8.53 11.34
CA GLU A 96 3.75 -8.03 10.90
C GLU A 96 3.76 -8.00 9.37
N GLN A 97 3.76 -6.80 8.78
CA GLN A 97 3.37 -6.64 7.38
C GLN A 97 4.02 -5.44 6.69
N THR A 98 4.10 -5.52 5.37
CA THR A 98 4.59 -4.43 4.53
C THR A 98 3.91 -4.47 3.17
N GLY A 99 3.71 -3.30 2.58
CA GLY A 99 2.93 -3.17 1.37
C GLY A 99 2.86 -1.76 0.82
N THR A 100 1.88 -1.54 -0.04
CA THR A 100 1.61 -0.28 -0.73
C THR A 100 0.16 0.14 -0.61
N GLU A 101 -0.08 1.45 -0.69
CA GLU A 101 -1.41 2.04 -0.81
C GLU A 101 -1.68 2.46 -2.26
N ALA A 102 -2.95 2.40 -2.64
CA ALA A 102 -3.53 3.09 -3.78
C ALA A 102 -4.85 3.74 -3.35
N ASP A 103 -4.79 5.04 -3.14
CA ASP A 103 -5.89 5.81 -2.58
C ASP A 103 -6.41 6.84 -3.57
N CYS A 104 -7.63 7.31 -3.33
CA CYS A 104 -8.16 8.50 -3.94
C CYS A 104 -8.35 9.57 -2.88
N SER A 105 -7.85 10.78 -3.13
CA SER A 105 -8.03 11.94 -2.26
C SER A 105 -8.29 13.18 -3.11
N GLY A 106 -9.41 13.86 -2.86
CA GLY A 106 -9.82 15.05 -3.64
C GLY A 106 -9.93 14.78 -5.16
N GLY A 107 -10.36 13.59 -5.55
CA GLY A 107 -10.46 13.17 -6.96
C GLY A 107 -9.14 12.80 -7.63
N ARG A 108 -8.04 12.69 -6.87
CA ARG A 108 -6.71 12.35 -7.38
C ARG A 108 -6.21 11.06 -6.76
N ALA A 109 -5.52 10.26 -7.57
CA ALA A 109 -4.84 9.08 -7.09
C ALA A 109 -3.62 9.45 -6.25
N VAL A 110 -3.44 8.80 -5.11
CA VAL A 110 -2.32 8.95 -4.19
C VAL A 110 -1.77 7.56 -3.90
N TYR A 111 -0.45 7.41 -3.95
CA TYR A 111 0.22 6.13 -3.75
C TYR A 111 1.33 6.29 -2.73
N SER A 112 1.45 5.34 -1.82
CA SER A 112 2.50 5.29 -0.81
C SER A 112 2.92 3.86 -0.53
N SER A 113 3.97 3.69 0.27
CA SER A 113 4.44 2.39 0.72
C SER A 113 4.80 2.44 2.19
N TRP A 114 4.71 1.31 2.88
CA TRP A 114 4.80 1.27 4.34
C TRP A 114 5.24 -0.09 4.88
N TYR A 115 5.63 -0.08 6.15
CA TYR A 115 5.65 -1.29 6.99
C TYR A 115 4.85 -1.04 8.27
N GLU A 116 4.34 -2.11 8.87
CA GLU A 116 3.57 -2.06 10.11
C GLU A 116 3.86 -3.29 10.98
N MET A 117 3.88 -3.04 12.29
CA MET A 117 3.91 -4.05 13.33
C MET A 117 2.66 -3.83 14.20
N TYR A 118 1.50 -4.20 13.68
CA TYR A 118 0.20 -3.95 14.30
C TYR A 118 0.20 -4.56 15.72
N PRO A 119 -0.29 -3.85 16.77
CA PRO A 119 -1.19 -2.69 16.76
C PRO A 119 -0.54 -1.30 16.65
N LYS A 120 0.76 -1.21 16.35
CA LYS A 120 1.38 0.10 16.06
C LYS A 120 0.90 0.61 14.71
N TYR A 121 0.78 1.93 14.56
CA TYR A 121 0.48 2.56 13.27
C TYR A 121 1.54 2.25 12.20
N PRO A 122 1.14 2.25 10.91
CA PRO A 122 2.08 2.07 9.83
C PRO A 122 3.07 3.24 9.75
N VAL A 123 4.26 2.91 9.28
CA VAL A 123 5.34 3.86 9.01
C VAL A 123 5.56 3.91 7.51
N ASN A 124 5.27 5.08 6.93
CA ASN A 124 5.42 5.29 5.49
C ASN A 124 6.89 5.49 5.09
N PHE A 125 7.26 4.92 3.95
CA PHE A 125 8.51 5.22 3.27
C PHE A 125 8.36 6.48 2.41
N SER A 126 9.45 7.23 2.25
CA SER A 126 9.44 8.49 1.49
C SER A 126 9.56 8.31 -0.03
N ASN A 127 9.88 7.10 -0.49
CA ASN A 127 10.04 6.79 -1.91
C ASN A 127 8.71 6.89 -2.66
N ALA A 128 8.75 7.44 -3.87
CA ALA A 128 7.56 7.59 -4.70
C ALA A 128 7.07 6.22 -5.21
N VAL A 129 5.77 5.98 -5.11
CA VAL A 129 5.06 4.83 -5.70
C VAL A 129 4.24 5.30 -6.89
N SER A 130 4.11 4.48 -7.92
CA SER A 130 3.39 4.79 -9.15
C SER A 130 2.68 3.54 -9.70
N PRO A 131 1.53 3.71 -10.37
CA PRO A 131 0.90 2.61 -11.08
C PRO A 131 1.85 1.95 -12.07
N GLY A 132 1.83 0.63 -12.12
CA GLY A 132 2.73 -0.15 -12.97
C GLY A 132 4.08 -0.50 -12.32
N ASP A 133 4.43 0.08 -11.17
CA ASP A 133 5.63 -0.33 -10.44
C ASP A 133 5.53 -1.81 -10.00
N HIS A 134 6.63 -2.54 -10.10
CA HIS A 134 6.74 -3.94 -9.72
C HIS A 134 7.32 -4.10 -8.31
N PHE A 135 6.48 -4.52 -7.39
CA PHE A 135 6.83 -4.74 -5.99
C PHE A 135 7.15 -6.20 -5.71
N THR A 136 8.16 -6.42 -4.87
CA THR A 136 8.40 -7.68 -4.17
C THR A 136 8.42 -7.41 -2.67
N ALA A 137 7.71 -8.21 -1.88
CA ALA A 137 7.67 -8.07 -0.44
C ALA A 137 7.90 -9.39 0.29
N SER A 138 8.44 -9.31 1.50
CA SER A 138 8.56 -10.45 2.40
C SER A 138 8.52 -10.04 3.86
N VAL A 139 8.02 -10.94 4.70
CA VAL A 139 8.11 -10.86 6.16
C VAL A 139 8.70 -12.18 6.65
N THR A 140 9.72 -12.12 7.49
CA THR A 140 10.42 -13.30 8.03
C THR A 140 10.58 -13.18 9.54
N TYR A 141 10.16 -14.20 10.27
CA TYR A 141 10.47 -14.40 11.67
C TYR A 141 11.83 -15.09 11.82
N ASN A 142 12.79 -14.38 12.41
CA ASN A 142 14.17 -14.83 12.57
C ASN A 142 14.43 -15.58 13.88
N GLY A 143 13.39 -15.88 14.66
CA GLY A 143 13.53 -16.43 16.01
C GLY A 143 13.60 -15.35 17.10
N SER A 144 13.33 -15.76 18.34
CA SER A 144 13.40 -14.92 19.55
C SER A 144 12.69 -13.57 19.42
N GLY A 145 11.48 -13.56 18.84
CA GLY A 145 10.68 -12.34 18.66
C GLY A 145 11.16 -11.40 17.57
N LYS A 146 12.19 -11.74 16.79
CA LYS A 146 12.78 -10.84 15.77
C LYS A 146 12.16 -11.07 14.40
N PHE A 147 11.89 -9.99 13.70
CA PHE A 147 11.35 -9.98 12.35
C PHE A 147 12.23 -9.17 11.40
N THR A 148 12.26 -9.60 10.13
CA THR A 148 12.77 -8.84 9.00
C THR A 148 11.64 -8.65 8.01
N LEU A 149 11.32 -7.38 7.70
CA LEU A 149 10.33 -7.00 6.70
C LEU A 149 11.08 -6.35 5.54
N VAL A 150 10.79 -6.76 4.31
CA VAL A 150 11.42 -6.23 3.10
C VAL A 150 10.35 -5.83 2.11
N LEU A 151 10.47 -4.63 1.56
CA LEU A 151 9.69 -4.16 0.43
C LEU A 151 10.64 -3.56 -0.60
N SER A 152 10.59 -4.03 -1.84
CA SER A 152 11.36 -3.49 -2.94
C SER A 152 10.48 -3.14 -4.12
N ASP A 153 10.69 -1.95 -4.66
CA ASP A 153 10.21 -1.55 -5.96
C ASP A 153 11.33 -1.82 -6.98
N THR A 154 11.16 -2.89 -7.75
CA THR A 154 12.12 -3.32 -8.76
C THR A 154 12.07 -2.47 -10.02
N THR A 155 11.01 -1.69 -10.23
CA THR A 155 10.89 -0.76 -11.35
C THR A 155 11.72 0.50 -11.09
N LYS A 156 11.71 1.00 -9.86
CA LYS A 156 12.46 2.19 -9.46
C LYS A 156 13.79 1.91 -8.76
N GLY A 157 14.11 0.64 -8.51
CA GLY A 157 15.41 0.20 -8.01
C GLY A 157 15.68 0.55 -6.55
N TRP A 158 14.65 0.71 -5.72
CA TRP A 158 14.80 0.93 -4.28
C TRP A 158 14.29 -0.26 -3.46
N SER A 159 14.83 -0.42 -2.25
CA SER A 159 14.42 -1.44 -1.29
C SER A 159 14.54 -0.92 0.13
N HIS A 160 13.59 -1.29 0.97
CA HIS A 160 13.63 -1.10 2.42
C HIS A 160 13.75 -2.45 3.12
N THR A 161 14.61 -2.52 4.12
CA THR A 161 14.76 -3.68 5.01
C THR A 161 14.60 -3.20 6.43
N ILE A 162 13.56 -3.67 7.11
CA ILE A 162 13.20 -3.24 8.45
C ILE A 162 13.39 -4.40 9.42
N HIS A 163 14.15 -4.15 10.47
CA HIS A 163 14.28 -5.09 11.59
C HIS A 163 13.38 -4.62 12.73
N SER A 164 12.49 -5.51 13.16
CA SER A 164 11.52 -5.23 14.23
C SER A 164 11.45 -6.38 15.21
N THR A 165 10.82 -6.13 16.35
CA THR A 165 10.65 -7.13 17.40
C THR A 165 9.23 -7.13 17.94
N LEU A 166 8.69 -8.32 18.15
CA LEU A 166 7.46 -8.58 18.86
C LEU A 166 7.69 -9.70 19.89
N ASN A 167 7.21 -9.51 21.11
CA ASN A 167 7.30 -10.54 22.14
C ASN A 167 6.19 -11.58 21.92
N ASN A 168 6.57 -12.86 21.90
CA ASN A 168 5.65 -13.99 21.78
C ASN A 168 4.67 -13.87 20.59
N PRO A 169 5.16 -13.70 19.34
CA PRO A 169 4.29 -13.70 18.18
C PRO A 169 3.56 -15.03 18.07
N ALA A 170 2.31 -15.01 17.61
CA ALA A 170 1.51 -16.21 17.48
C ALA A 170 2.02 -17.09 16.33
N LEU A 171 2.44 -16.45 15.24
CA LEU A 171 2.90 -17.09 13.99
C LEU A 171 1.84 -18.05 13.44
N ALA A 172 0.57 -17.64 13.55
CA ALA A 172 -0.63 -18.42 13.31
C ALA A 172 -1.05 -18.43 11.83
N SER A 173 -0.73 -17.36 11.10
CA SER A 173 -1.09 -17.21 9.69
C SER A 173 0.03 -16.63 8.81
N ALA A 174 -0.08 -16.87 7.50
CA ALA A 174 0.68 -16.21 6.45
C ALA A 174 -0.26 -15.74 5.34
N GLU A 175 -0.15 -14.47 4.96
CA GLU A 175 -1.24 -13.77 4.27
C GLU A 175 -0.74 -12.92 3.10
N VAL A 176 -1.54 -12.88 2.02
CA VAL A 176 -1.34 -12.01 0.85
C VAL A 176 -2.68 -11.39 0.47
N ILE A 177 -2.81 -10.08 0.70
CA ILE A 177 -4.11 -9.41 0.85
C ILE A 177 -4.18 -8.11 0.04
N ALA A 178 -5.36 -7.87 -0.53
CA ALA A 178 -5.86 -6.55 -0.88
C ALA A 178 -6.90 -6.12 0.17
N GLU A 179 -6.76 -4.93 0.72
CA GLU A 179 -7.54 -4.49 1.87
C GLU A 179 -8.22 -3.13 1.66
N ALA A 180 -9.38 -2.95 2.31
CA ALA A 180 -9.94 -1.65 2.67
C ALA A 180 -9.42 -1.27 4.07
N PRO A 181 -8.43 -0.36 4.22
CA PRO A 181 -7.86 -0.05 5.52
C PRO A 181 -8.90 0.42 6.53
N SER A 182 -8.57 0.37 7.82
CA SER A 182 -9.47 0.82 8.89
C SER A 182 -8.95 2.07 9.59
N SER A 183 -9.85 2.71 10.33
CA SER A 183 -9.55 3.79 11.26
C SER A 183 -10.29 3.54 12.57
N SER A 184 -10.16 4.44 13.53
CA SER A 184 -10.93 4.38 14.78
C SER A 184 -12.45 4.41 14.57
N SER A 185 -12.94 4.86 13.40
CA SER A 185 -14.36 4.83 13.03
C SER A 185 -14.77 3.60 12.22
N GLY A 186 -13.87 2.62 12.04
CA GLY A 186 -14.11 1.38 11.30
C GLY A 186 -13.47 1.35 9.91
N VAL A 187 -13.91 0.36 9.11
CA VAL A 187 -13.43 0.10 7.74
C VAL A 187 -13.69 1.30 6.83
N LEU A 188 -12.66 1.74 6.11
CA LEU A 188 -12.73 2.89 5.22
C LEU A 188 -13.37 2.54 3.86
N PRO A 189 -13.90 3.53 3.12
CA PRO A 189 -14.43 3.32 1.78
C PRO A 189 -13.39 2.73 0.83
N LEU A 190 -13.72 1.68 0.08
CA LEU A 190 -12.76 0.96 -0.74
C LEU A 190 -12.52 1.67 -2.08
N ALA A 191 -11.26 1.96 -2.40
CA ALA A 191 -10.89 2.53 -3.69
C ALA A 191 -11.09 1.52 -4.82
N ASN A 192 -11.50 2.02 -5.99
CA ASN A 192 -11.60 1.18 -7.18
C ASN A 192 -10.22 0.96 -7.79
N PHE A 193 -9.53 -0.09 -7.35
CA PHE A 193 -8.22 -0.50 -7.86
C PHE A 193 -8.29 -1.39 -9.11
N GLY A 194 -9.50 -1.65 -9.64
CA GLY A 194 -9.72 -2.57 -10.76
C GLY A 194 -9.35 -4.02 -10.40
N THR A 195 -8.09 -4.39 -10.60
CA THR A 195 -7.56 -5.70 -10.22
C THR A 195 -6.08 -5.59 -9.85
N VAL A 196 -5.70 -6.12 -8.69
CA VAL A 196 -4.31 -6.38 -8.34
C VAL A 196 -3.99 -7.84 -8.64
N ASN A 197 -2.81 -8.11 -9.19
CA ASN A 197 -2.35 -9.47 -9.45
C ASN A 197 -1.12 -9.76 -8.59
N PHE A 198 -1.28 -10.70 -7.66
CA PHE A 198 -0.19 -11.26 -6.89
C PHE A 198 0.40 -12.46 -7.63
N SER A 199 1.71 -12.62 -7.50
CA SER A 199 2.48 -13.66 -8.14
C SER A 199 3.55 -14.20 -7.19
N GLY A 200 3.90 -15.47 -7.37
CA GLY A 200 4.95 -16.11 -6.57
C GLY A 200 4.67 -16.14 -5.07
N SER A 201 3.40 -16.10 -4.65
CA SER A 201 3.03 -16.08 -3.24
C SER A 201 3.48 -17.35 -2.53
N LYS A 202 4.25 -17.18 -1.46
CA LYS A 202 4.87 -18.26 -0.71
C LYS A 202 4.65 -18.09 0.79
N ALA A 203 4.51 -19.20 1.48
CA ALA A 203 4.59 -19.30 2.93
C ALA A 203 5.67 -20.35 3.28
N ASN A 204 6.55 -20.04 4.23
CA ASN A 204 7.67 -20.92 4.62
C ASN A 204 8.51 -21.42 3.42
N GLY A 205 8.72 -20.56 2.42
CA GLY A 205 9.45 -20.87 1.18
C GLY A 205 8.70 -21.73 0.14
N SER A 206 7.57 -22.33 0.51
CA SER A 206 6.73 -23.14 -0.38
C SER A 206 5.57 -22.33 -0.95
N SER A 207 4.99 -22.75 -2.08
CA SER A 207 3.84 -22.04 -2.65
C SER A 207 2.69 -21.97 -1.64
N LEU A 208 2.08 -20.78 -1.50
CA LEU A 208 0.94 -20.57 -0.61
C LEU A 208 -0.23 -21.52 -0.94
N ALA A 209 -0.42 -21.88 -2.21
CA ALA A 209 -1.45 -22.81 -2.66
C ALA A 209 -1.33 -24.22 -2.01
N GLY A 210 -0.12 -24.62 -1.61
CA GLY A 210 0.13 -25.91 -0.98
C GLY A 210 -0.32 -26.00 0.48
N PHE A 211 -0.73 -24.89 1.09
CA PHE A 211 -1.17 -24.83 2.49
C PHE A 211 -2.69 -24.87 2.63
N SER A 212 -3.43 -25.21 1.56
CA SER A 212 -4.89 -25.14 1.51
C SER A 212 -5.44 -23.80 2.07
N PRO A 213 -4.93 -22.66 1.57
CA PRO A 213 -5.23 -21.36 2.18
C PRO A 213 -6.70 -21.00 2.03
N ASP A 214 -7.22 -20.27 3.00
CA ASP A 214 -8.55 -19.70 2.98
C ASP A 214 -8.65 -18.62 1.91
N LYS A 215 -9.65 -18.74 1.04
CA LYS A 215 -9.94 -17.79 -0.02
C LYS A 215 -10.86 -16.70 0.50
N ILE A 216 -10.32 -15.52 0.80
CA ILE A 216 -11.04 -14.46 1.51
C ILE A 216 -11.76 -13.51 0.54
N THR A 217 -13.09 -13.46 0.60
CA THR A 217 -13.90 -12.48 -0.14
C THR A 217 -14.21 -11.27 0.73
N MET A 218 -13.94 -10.06 0.24
CA MET A 218 -14.30 -8.85 0.98
C MET A 218 -15.78 -8.53 0.75
N ALA A 219 -16.56 -8.44 1.83
CA ALA A 219 -17.99 -8.13 1.77
C ALA A 219 -18.45 -7.34 2.99
N SER A 220 -19.43 -6.46 2.79
CA SER A 220 -20.13 -5.74 3.86
C SER A 220 -21.64 -5.92 3.69
N GLY A 221 -22.27 -6.59 4.65
CA GLY A 221 -23.66 -7.04 4.51
C GLY A 221 -23.81 -8.00 3.31
N SER A 222 -24.74 -7.68 2.40
CA SER A 222 -24.93 -8.43 1.14
C SER A 222 -24.02 -7.95 0.00
N THR A 223 -23.25 -6.88 0.19
CA THR A 223 -22.43 -6.27 -0.86
C THR A 223 -21.05 -6.92 -0.89
N THR A 224 -20.74 -7.59 -1.99
CA THR A 224 -19.37 -8.04 -2.29
C THR A 224 -18.54 -6.85 -2.80
N LYS A 225 -17.43 -6.57 -2.13
CA LYS A 225 -16.54 -5.43 -2.42
C LYS A 225 -15.33 -5.82 -3.26
N ALA A 226 -14.71 -6.95 -2.97
CA ALA A 226 -13.58 -7.49 -3.73
C ALA A 226 -13.53 -9.02 -3.63
N VAL A 227 -13.08 -9.67 -4.72
CA VAL A 227 -13.09 -11.14 -4.84
C VAL A 227 -11.75 -11.64 -5.37
N PRO A 228 -11.08 -12.59 -4.68
CA PRO A 228 -9.92 -13.26 -5.23
C PRO A 228 -10.33 -14.25 -6.34
N GLY A 229 -9.50 -14.37 -7.37
CA GLY A 229 -9.51 -15.47 -8.32
C GLY A 229 -8.97 -16.76 -7.69
N SER A 230 -8.91 -17.83 -8.46
CA SER A 230 -8.24 -19.07 -8.02
C SER A 230 -6.74 -18.85 -7.88
N ILE A 231 -6.14 -19.43 -6.83
CA ILE A 231 -4.68 -19.47 -6.69
C ILE A 231 -4.09 -20.60 -7.53
N SER A 232 -3.09 -20.27 -8.34
CA SER A 232 -2.32 -21.23 -9.12
C SER A 232 -1.32 -22.00 -8.26
N SER A 233 -0.85 -23.14 -8.74
CA SER A 233 0.16 -23.96 -8.05
C SER A 233 1.50 -23.23 -7.82
N SER A 234 1.78 -22.18 -8.58
CA SER A 234 2.95 -21.31 -8.38
C SER A 234 2.70 -20.16 -7.38
N GLY A 235 1.50 -20.07 -6.82
CA GLY A 235 1.11 -19.04 -5.84
C GLY A 235 0.58 -17.74 -6.47
N GLY A 236 0.34 -17.70 -7.79
CA GLY A 236 -0.25 -16.50 -8.42
C GLY A 236 -1.77 -16.48 -8.36
N PHE A 237 -2.36 -15.31 -8.11
CA PHE A 237 -3.79 -15.04 -8.14
C PHE A 237 -4.07 -13.54 -8.33
N GLY A 238 -5.27 -13.20 -8.81
CA GLY A 238 -5.74 -11.81 -8.86
C GLY A 238 -6.80 -11.53 -7.80
N VAL A 239 -6.92 -10.29 -7.34
CA VAL A 239 -8.07 -9.80 -6.57
C VAL A 239 -8.76 -8.73 -7.39
N ALA A 240 -10.04 -8.91 -7.68
CA ALA A 240 -10.83 -7.97 -8.47
C ALA A 240 -11.75 -7.14 -7.57
N TRP A 241 -11.69 -5.82 -7.72
CA TRP A 241 -12.66 -4.91 -7.14
C TRP A 241 -14.05 -5.13 -7.77
N LYS A 242 -15.11 -4.99 -6.96
CA LYS A 242 -16.51 -5.14 -7.35
C LYS A 242 -17.36 -3.94 -6.95
N HIS A 243 -17.12 -3.39 -5.76
CA HIS A 243 -17.90 -2.29 -5.22
C HIS A 243 -17.10 -1.50 -4.16
N SER A 244 -17.43 -0.20 -4.01
CA SER A 244 -16.88 0.70 -2.98
C SER A 244 -17.43 0.44 -1.59
#